data_AF-A0AAE8SCM9-F1
#
_entry.id   AF-A0AAE8SCM9-F1
#
_cell.length_a   1.000
_cell.length_b   1.000
_cell.length_c   1.000
_cell.angle_alpha   90.00
_cell.angle_beta   90.00
_cell.angle_gamma   90.00
#
_symmetry.space_group_name_H-M   'P 1'
#
loop_
_entity.id
_entity.type
_entity.pdbx_description
1 polymer ?
#
loop_
_entity_poly.entity_id
_entity_poly.type
_entity_poly.pdbx_seq_one_letter_code
_entity_poly.pdbx_strand_id
1 'polypeptide(L)'
;MRAGFISLLALNAAGVLAAPQATTIDASAPEVTNIDQLADLAAAAYETAQDLSEDKSKRANTCNWSNVRVRREWGTLSKKERKDYISAVKCLQALPPKTPESFSNGAKTRFDDWVAVHLNQTQTIHYTGNFLSWHRYFTWVYEEALRNECGYKGTQPYWDWSLSAISGLKKSPVFDGSETSLTGDGETIPNRPDIVLGASSGLPPVYLPTGNGGGCAKSGPFKDMSVNLGPAALDLPGGIVEARPNPLNYNPRCLKRDLSDAVNRRYANATSVLNNILQPKNVYDFQMQMQGVPGTGDIGIHGGGHYSLGGDPGNDVFTSPGDPAFYLHHSMIDRVWWIWQMLDPKERVNGKNAVQGTNTFLDMPPSANTTVNDSIDIAWIGGERKIKDLMSTLSGPFCYVYL
;
A
#
# COMPACT_ATOMS: atom_id res chain seq x y z
N MET A 1 4.14 3.81 -41.47
CA MET A 1 5.15 4.90 -41.43
C MET A 1 5.96 4.71 -40.17
N ARG A 2 7.29 4.64 -40.31
CA ARG A 2 8.25 4.46 -39.22
C ARG A 2 8.42 5.77 -38.45
N ALA A 3 8.40 5.71 -37.13
CA ALA A 3 8.99 6.70 -36.22
C ALA A 3 9.72 5.86 -35.16
N GLY A 4 11.00 5.99 -34.84
CA GLY A 4 11.93 7.10 -35.00
C GLY A 4 12.55 7.34 -33.62
N PHE A 5 13.30 6.37 -33.11
CA PHE A 5 14.02 6.47 -31.82
C PHE A 5 15.12 7.54 -31.95
N ILE A 6 15.06 8.58 -31.11
CA ILE A 6 16.14 9.56 -30.96
C ILE A 6 16.92 9.20 -29.70
N SER A 7 18.16 8.76 -29.91
CA SER A 7 19.19 8.64 -28.88
C SER A 7 19.71 10.03 -28.51
N LEU A 8 19.80 10.34 -27.22
CA LEU A 8 20.55 11.50 -26.74
C LEU A 8 21.91 11.04 -26.21
N LEU A 9 22.97 11.54 -26.84
CA LEU A 9 24.37 11.39 -26.44
C LEU A 9 24.82 12.57 -25.56
N ALA A 10 25.61 12.21 -24.57
CA ALA A 10 26.26 12.98 -23.51
C ALA A 10 26.83 14.37 -23.84
N LEU A 11 26.78 15.26 -22.83
CA LEU A 11 27.82 16.26 -22.58
C LEU A 11 28.41 16.03 -21.17
N ASN A 12 29.70 15.75 -21.12
CA ASN A 12 30.52 15.71 -19.91
C ASN A 12 30.99 17.12 -19.55
N ALA A 13 30.80 17.53 -18.30
CA ALA A 13 31.60 18.55 -17.65
C ALA A 13 31.99 18.04 -16.25
N ALA A 14 33.28 17.81 -16.07
CA ALA A 14 33.85 17.25 -14.86
C ALA A 14 33.89 18.31 -13.74
N GLY A 15 33.13 18.07 -12.68
CA GLY A 15 33.38 18.59 -11.35
C GLY A 15 33.64 17.40 -10.44
N VAL A 16 34.81 17.35 -9.81
CA VAL A 16 35.13 16.31 -8.82
C VAL A 16 34.29 16.58 -7.57
N LEU A 17 33.08 16.01 -7.54
CA LEU A 17 32.29 15.87 -6.33
C LEU A 17 32.74 14.59 -5.66
N ALA A 18 33.13 14.70 -4.38
CA ALA A 18 33.47 13.57 -3.55
C ALA A 18 32.35 12.52 -3.62
N ALA A 19 32.72 11.26 -3.83
CA ALA A 19 31.78 10.15 -3.81
C ALA A 19 31.00 10.16 -2.48
N PRO A 20 29.66 10.09 -2.50
CA PRO A 20 28.90 9.97 -1.27
C PRO A 20 29.30 8.64 -0.60
N GLN A 21 29.72 8.72 0.66
CA GLN A 21 29.98 7.54 1.48
C GLN A 21 28.71 6.69 1.50
N ALA A 22 28.84 5.42 1.13
CA ALA A 22 27.81 4.42 1.34
C ALA A 22 27.46 4.42 2.84
N THR A 23 26.23 4.85 3.17
CA THR A 23 25.72 4.75 4.54
C THR A 23 25.55 3.27 4.85
N THR A 24 26.46 2.72 5.64
CA THR A 24 26.34 1.38 6.22
C THR A 24 25.06 1.30 7.04
N ILE A 25 24.23 0.30 6.75
CA ILE A 25 22.96 0.05 7.43
C ILE A 25 23.25 -0.46 8.84
N ASP A 26 22.93 0.33 9.86
CA ASP A 26 22.91 -0.18 11.23
C ASP A 26 21.65 -1.04 11.43
N ALA A 27 21.85 -2.28 11.87
CA ALA A 27 20.80 -3.29 12.03
C ALA A 27 20.14 -3.24 13.43
N SER A 28 20.50 -2.25 14.25
CA SER A 28 19.97 -2.07 15.60
C SER A 28 18.49 -1.66 15.56
N ALA A 29 17.67 -2.27 16.42
CA ALA A 29 16.26 -1.91 16.57
C ALA A 29 16.16 -0.53 17.25
N PRO A 30 15.33 0.40 16.75
CA PRO A 30 15.15 1.70 17.41
C PRO A 30 14.56 1.55 18.82
N GLU A 31 14.93 2.44 19.73
CA GLU A 31 14.37 2.52 21.09
C GLU A 31 12.83 2.60 21.05
N VAL A 32 12.19 1.90 21.99
CA VAL A 32 10.73 1.66 22.08
C VAL A 32 9.91 2.93 22.42
N THR A 33 10.55 4.09 22.53
CA THR A 33 9.96 5.34 23.04
C THR A 33 8.86 5.93 22.15
N ASN A 34 8.80 5.58 20.86
CA ASN A 34 7.87 6.18 19.91
C ASN A 34 6.53 5.42 19.74
N ILE A 35 6.39 4.20 20.28
CA ILE A 35 5.15 3.42 20.15
C ILE A 35 4.03 4.02 21.00
N ASP A 36 4.33 4.42 22.24
CA ASP A 36 3.34 5.00 23.14
C ASP A 36 2.78 6.31 22.56
N GLN A 37 3.65 7.16 21.99
CA GLN A 37 3.22 8.38 21.32
C GLN A 37 2.32 8.12 20.10
N LEU A 38 2.57 7.05 19.34
CA LEU A 38 1.68 6.65 18.24
C LEU A 38 0.31 6.19 18.76
N ALA A 39 0.28 5.48 19.89
CA ALA A 39 -0.96 5.06 20.54
C ALA A 39 -1.76 6.28 21.03
N ASP A 40 -1.11 7.26 21.66
CA ASP A 40 -1.74 8.51 22.10
C ASP A 40 -2.35 9.29 20.92
N LEU A 41 -1.63 9.40 19.80
CA LEU A 41 -2.15 10.05 18.59
C LEU A 41 -3.35 9.31 17.99
N ALA A 42 -3.32 7.98 18.00
CA ALA A 42 -4.44 7.17 17.52
C ALA A 42 -5.67 7.33 18.43
N ALA A 43 -5.49 7.38 19.76
CA ALA A 43 -6.56 7.62 20.72
C ALA A 43 -7.18 9.02 20.53
N ALA A 44 -6.36 10.07 20.42
CA ALA A 44 -6.83 11.43 20.17
C ALA A 44 -7.58 11.55 18.82
N ALA A 45 -7.11 10.84 17.78
CA ALA A 45 -7.80 10.79 16.50
C ALA A 45 -9.16 10.08 16.61
N TYR A 46 -9.26 9.03 17.42
CA TYR A 46 -10.51 8.31 17.67
C TYR A 46 -11.54 9.20 18.39
N GLU A 47 -11.11 9.91 19.44
CA GLU A 47 -11.95 10.88 20.17
C GLU A 47 -12.44 11.99 19.24
N THR A 48 -11.55 12.56 18.42
CA THR A 48 -11.91 13.58 17.43
C THR A 48 -12.94 13.06 16.42
N ALA A 49 -12.77 11.83 15.93
CA ALA A 49 -13.73 11.21 15.02
C ALA A 49 -15.10 10.98 15.68
N GLN A 50 -15.11 10.60 16.96
CA GLN A 50 -16.33 10.46 17.75
C GLN A 50 -17.08 11.80 17.86
N ASP A 51 -16.39 12.86 18.27
CA ASP A 51 -16.97 14.20 18.41
C ASP A 51 -17.56 14.70 17.09
N LEU A 52 -16.84 14.48 15.98
CA LEU A 52 -17.33 14.82 14.64
C LEU A 52 -18.57 14.03 14.23
N SER A 53 -18.69 12.78 14.65
CA SER A 53 -19.87 11.96 14.36
C SER A 53 -21.09 12.37 15.19
N GLU A 54 -20.88 12.90 16.40
CA GLU A 54 -21.96 13.26 17.33
C GLU A 54 -22.51 14.68 17.10
N ASP A 55 -21.83 15.51 16.31
CA ASP A 55 -22.31 16.84 15.92
C ASP A 55 -23.61 16.76 15.07
N LYS A 56 -24.73 16.90 15.77
CA LYS A 56 -26.11 16.83 15.24
C LYS A 56 -26.46 17.95 14.25
N SER A 57 -25.57 18.91 13.99
CA SER A 57 -25.82 20.00 13.04
C SER A 57 -25.82 19.56 11.57
N LYS A 58 -25.29 18.36 11.25
CA LYS A 58 -25.21 17.80 9.88
C LYS A 58 -26.11 16.57 9.72
N ARG A 59 -27.43 16.78 9.79
CA ARG A 59 -28.52 15.77 9.86
C ARG A 59 -28.83 14.96 8.58
N ALA A 60 -27.86 14.69 7.72
CA ALA A 60 -28.09 13.89 6.49
C ALA A 60 -27.07 12.74 6.29
N ASN A 61 -26.30 12.37 7.31
CA ASN A 61 -25.29 11.34 7.18
C ASN A 61 -25.83 9.96 7.61
N THR A 62 -25.69 8.95 6.76
CA THR A 62 -26.05 7.55 7.06
C THR A 62 -25.11 6.89 8.06
N CYS A 63 -23.96 7.51 8.33
CA CYS A 63 -23.00 7.08 9.33
C CYS A 63 -23.25 7.75 10.68
N ASN A 64 -23.24 6.97 11.75
CA ASN A 64 -23.28 7.44 13.13
C ASN A 64 -22.54 6.44 14.04
N TRP A 65 -22.30 6.83 15.30
CA TRP A 65 -21.50 6.01 16.21
C TRP A 65 -22.12 4.64 16.56
N SER A 66 -23.43 4.44 16.37
CA SER A 66 -24.06 3.14 16.63
C SER A 66 -23.91 2.15 15.48
N ASN A 67 -23.57 2.62 14.27
CA ASN A 67 -23.34 1.76 13.09
C ASN A 67 -21.91 1.87 12.51
N VAL A 68 -21.04 2.66 13.14
CA VAL A 68 -19.64 2.79 12.74
C VAL A 68 -18.90 1.46 12.85
N ARG A 69 -18.15 1.12 11.82
CA ARG A 69 -17.29 -0.06 11.80
C ARG A 69 -15.92 0.26 12.38
N VAL A 70 -15.34 -0.65 13.13
CA VAL A 70 -14.00 -0.46 13.70
C VAL A 70 -13.00 -1.36 12.99
N ARG A 71 -12.02 -0.77 12.31
CA ARG A 71 -10.87 -1.49 11.73
C ARG A 71 -9.79 -1.63 12.79
N ARG A 72 -9.26 -2.84 12.96
CA ARG A 72 -8.35 -3.20 14.07
C ARG A 72 -7.05 -3.80 13.56
N GLU A 73 -6.01 -3.70 14.37
CA GLU A 73 -4.71 -4.31 14.11
C GLU A 73 -4.83 -5.84 14.07
N TRP A 74 -4.20 -6.50 13.09
CA TRP A 74 -4.29 -7.94 12.86
C TRP A 74 -3.95 -8.81 14.08
N GLY A 75 -2.87 -8.45 14.78
CA GLY A 75 -2.42 -9.03 16.04
C GLY A 75 -3.45 -8.99 17.17
N THR A 76 -4.35 -8.00 17.20
CA THR A 76 -5.44 -7.93 18.19
C THR A 76 -6.64 -8.83 17.87
N LEU A 77 -6.78 -9.28 16.62
CA LEU A 77 -7.85 -10.20 16.24
C LEU A 77 -7.62 -11.58 16.86
N SER A 78 -8.71 -12.22 17.29
CA SER A 78 -8.68 -13.62 17.68
C SER A 78 -8.31 -14.52 16.50
N LYS A 79 -7.81 -15.72 16.79
CA LYS A 79 -7.52 -16.74 15.76
C LYS A 79 -8.74 -17.02 14.88
N LYS A 80 -9.95 -17.01 15.45
CA LYS A 80 -11.18 -17.22 14.70
C LYS A 80 -11.43 -16.08 13.72
N GLU A 81 -11.34 -14.83 14.17
CA GLU A 81 -11.55 -13.65 13.31
C GLU A 81 -10.54 -13.60 12.15
N ARG A 82 -9.28 -13.95 12.40
CA ARG A 82 -8.26 -14.07 11.33
C ARG A 82 -8.63 -15.14 10.31
N LYS A 83 -9.05 -16.34 10.78
CA LYS A 83 -9.51 -17.42 9.89
C LYS A 83 -10.76 -17.03 9.10
N ASP A 84 -11.69 -16.28 9.70
CA ASP A 84 -12.88 -15.78 9.01
C ASP A 84 -12.49 -14.81 7.88
N TYR A 85 -11.54 -13.89 8.12
CA TYR A 85 -10.99 -13.01 7.07
C TYR A 85 -10.30 -13.81 5.97
N ILE A 86 -9.38 -14.71 6.32
CA ILE A 86 -8.65 -15.57 5.37
C ILE A 86 -9.63 -16.37 4.49
N SER A 87 -10.69 -16.90 5.09
CA SER A 87 -11.72 -17.66 4.36
C SER A 87 -12.45 -16.80 3.34
N ALA A 88 -12.74 -15.54 3.68
CA ALA A 88 -13.37 -14.60 2.76
C ALA A 88 -12.43 -14.22 1.59
N VAL A 89 -11.14 -14.02 1.84
CA VAL A 89 -10.15 -13.77 0.77
C VAL A 89 -10.06 -14.98 -0.17
N LYS A 90 -10.00 -16.20 0.37
CA LYS A 90 -10.01 -17.43 -0.42
C LYS A 90 -11.28 -17.58 -1.25
N CYS A 91 -12.42 -17.15 -0.72
CA CYS A 91 -13.66 -17.09 -1.49
C CYS A 91 -13.55 -16.13 -2.69
N LEU A 92 -12.97 -14.93 -2.54
CA LEU A 92 -12.72 -14.05 -3.69
C LEU A 92 -11.75 -14.68 -4.71
N GLN A 93 -10.78 -15.48 -4.25
CA GLN A 93 -9.90 -16.26 -5.13
C GLN A 93 -10.59 -17.45 -5.82
N ALA A 94 -11.83 -17.78 -5.44
CA ALA A 94 -12.60 -18.86 -6.06
C ALA A 94 -13.75 -18.37 -6.94
N LEU A 95 -14.27 -17.17 -6.69
CA LEU A 95 -15.35 -16.57 -7.48
C LEU A 95 -14.85 -16.13 -8.87
N PRO A 96 -15.68 -16.19 -9.92
CA PRO A 96 -15.30 -15.77 -11.28
C PRO A 96 -15.11 -14.24 -11.39
N PRO A 97 -14.18 -13.74 -12.22
CA PRO A 97 -13.90 -12.32 -12.34
C PRO A 97 -15.08 -11.56 -12.97
N LYS A 98 -15.20 -10.27 -12.65
CA LYS A 98 -16.12 -9.34 -13.36
C LYS A 98 -15.39 -8.55 -14.45
N THR A 99 -14.06 -8.51 -14.43
CA THR A 99 -13.27 -7.90 -15.51
C THR A 99 -13.56 -8.62 -16.82
N PRO A 100 -13.95 -7.91 -17.90
CA PRO A 100 -14.15 -8.52 -19.21
C PRO A 100 -12.87 -9.19 -19.72
N GLU A 101 -13.00 -10.39 -20.30
CA GLU A 101 -11.85 -11.13 -20.86
C GLU A 101 -11.12 -10.33 -21.96
N SER A 102 -11.85 -9.50 -22.70
CA SER A 102 -11.28 -8.59 -23.70
C SER A 102 -10.36 -7.53 -23.11
N PHE A 103 -10.53 -7.20 -21.83
CA PHE A 103 -9.66 -6.29 -21.10
C PHE A 103 -8.49 -7.03 -20.47
N SER A 104 -8.76 -8.13 -19.76
CA SER A 104 -7.75 -8.95 -19.10
C SER A 104 -8.11 -10.42 -19.24
N ASN A 105 -7.43 -11.12 -20.15
CA ASN A 105 -7.57 -12.57 -20.25
C ASN A 105 -6.85 -13.30 -19.10
N GLY A 106 -6.03 -12.59 -18.32
CA GLY A 106 -5.33 -13.12 -17.17
C GLY A 106 -6.11 -13.06 -15.87
N ALA A 107 -7.14 -12.21 -15.77
CA ALA A 107 -8.04 -12.24 -14.62
C ALA A 107 -8.84 -13.55 -14.66
N LYS A 108 -8.69 -14.39 -13.62
CA LYS A 108 -9.39 -15.68 -13.48
C LYS A 108 -10.26 -15.75 -12.24
N THR A 109 -10.14 -14.79 -11.33
CA THR A 109 -10.84 -14.77 -10.05
C THR A 109 -11.35 -13.36 -9.73
N ARG A 110 -12.33 -13.23 -8.83
CA ARG A 110 -12.75 -11.92 -8.31
C ARG A 110 -11.61 -11.17 -7.65
N PHE A 111 -10.67 -11.88 -7.02
CA PHE A 111 -9.47 -11.28 -6.46
C PHE A 111 -8.59 -10.63 -7.55
N ASP A 112 -8.47 -11.26 -8.72
CA ASP A 112 -7.70 -10.70 -9.84
C ASP A 112 -8.29 -9.41 -10.40
N ASP A 113 -9.58 -9.13 -10.19
CA ASP A 113 -10.19 -7.86 -10.64
C ASP A 113 -9.54 -6.65 -9.95
N TRP A 114 -9.18 -6.77 -8.67
CA TRP A 114 -8.45 -5.74 -7.94
C TRP A 114 -7.04 -5.55 -8.52
N VAL A 115 -6.35 -6.67 -8.80
CA VAL A 115 -5.02 -6.65 -9.40
C VAL A 115 -5.04 -6.01 -10.79
N ALA A 116 -6.03 -6.34 -11.63
CA ALA A 116 -6.18 -5.81 -12.98
C ALA A 116 -6.45 -4.29 -12.99
N VAL A 117 -7.35 -3.82 -12.11
CA VAL A 117 -7.68 -2.38 -12.00
C VAL A 117 -6.47 -1.59 -11.51
N HIS A 118 -5.78 -2.08 -10.47
CA HIS A 118 -4.59 -1.41 -9.94
C HIS A 118 -3.45 -1.37 -10.98
N LEU A 119 -3.16 -2.50 -11.63
CA LEU A 119 -2.15 -2.58 -12.70
C LEU A 119 -2.46 -1.55 -13.80
N ASN A 120 -3.71 -1.47 -14.25
CA ASN A 120 -4.09 -0.57 -15.32
C ASN A 120 -4.00 0.92 -14.93
N GLN A 121 -4.22 1.25 -13.66
CA GLN A 121 -4.30 2.63 -13.18
C GLN A 121 -3.04 3.11 -12.45
N THR A 122 -2.01 2.28 -12.31
CA THR A 122 -0.81 2.57 -11.50
C THR A 122 -0.20 3.94 -11.79
N GLN A 123 -0.17 4.35 -13.07
CA GLN A 123 0.41 5.63 -13.52
C GLN A 123 -0.44 6.88 -13.21
N THR A 124 -1.65 6.69 -12.69
CA THR A 124 -2.60 7.79 -12.37
C THR A 124 -3.10 7.72 -10.93
N ILE A 125 -2.47 6.88 -10.09
CA ILE A 125 -2.87 6.65 -8.69
C ILE A 125 -1.69 6.66 -7.70
N HIS A 126 -0.44 6.73 -8.17
CA HIS A 126 0.77 6.85 -7.34
C HIS A 126 1.50 8.13 -7.70
N TYR A 127 2.02 8.83 -6.69
CA TYR A 127 2.59 10.17 -6.80
C TYR A 127 1.64 11.18 -7.48
N THR A 128 0.34 11.01 -7.24
CA THR A 128 -0.76 11.83 -7.74
C THR A 128 -1.55 12.43 -6.59
N GLY A 129 -2.36 13.46 -6.87
CA GLY A 129 -3.22 14.08 -5.84
C GLY A 129 -4.39 13.21 -5.39
N ASN A 130 -4.72 12.13 -6.11
CA ASN A 130 -5.75 11.17 -5.75
C ASN A 130 -5.19 9.91 -5.06
N PHE A 131 -3.88 9.79 -4.82
CA PHE A 131 -3.25 8.57 -4.26
C PHE A 131 -3.96 8.07 -2.99
N LEU A 132 -4.14 8.94 -2.00
CA LEU A 132 -4.73 8.58 -0.71
C LEU A 132 -6.22 8.22 -0.82
N SER A 133 -7.01 9.03 -1.53
CA SER A 133 -8.46 8.82 -1.68
C SER A 133 -8.78 7.62 -2.58
N TRP A 134 -7.97 7.36 -3.60
CA TRP A 134 -8.09 6.18 -4.47
C TRP A 134 -7.84 4.91 -3.67
N HIS A 135 -6.74 4.82 -2.91
CA HIS A 135 -6.40 3.63 -2.13
C HIS A 135 -7.36 3.39 -0.95
N ARG A 136 -7.89 4.46 -0.34
CA ARG A 136 -8.99 4.37 0.63
C ARG A 136 -10.22 3.71 0.00
N TYR A 137 -10.65 4.19 -1.17
CA TYR A 137 -11.82 3.63 -1.85
C TYR A 137 -11.60 2.21 -2.36
N PHE A 138 -10.41 1.93 -2.91
CA PHE A 138 -9.99 0.59 -3.36
C PHE A 138 -10.05 -0.44 -2.23
N THR A 139 -9.54 -0.08 -1.05
CA THR A 139 -9.57 -0.92 0.15
C THR A 139 -10.98 -1.07 0.71
N TRP A 140 -11.80 -0.01 0.66
CA TRP A 140 -13.20 -0.07 1.08
C TRP A 140 -14.03 -1.03 0.21
N VAL A 141 -13.93 -0.94 -1.12
CA VAL A 141 -14.71 -1.85 -1.96
C VAL A 141 -14.22 -3.29 -1.86
N TYR A 142 -12.94 -3.51 -1.54
CA TYR A 142 -12.42 -4.83 -1.20
C TYR A 142 -13.11 -5.39 0.06
N GLU A 143 -13.18 -4.58 1.13
CA GLU A 143 -13.92 -4.95 2.34
C GLU A 143 -15.39 -5.29 2.00
N GLU A 144 -16.06 -4.44 1.23
CA GLU A 144 -17.45 -4.67 0.83
C GLU A 144 -17.61 -5.94 0.00
N ALA A 145 -16.67 -6.28 -0.88
CA ALA A 145 -16.70 -7.54 -1.64
C ALA A 145 -16.54 -8.75 -0.72
N LEU A 146 -15.62 -8.71 0.25
CA LEU A 146 -15.48 -9.77 1.26
C LEU A 146 -16.79 -9.97 2.03
N ARG A 147 -17.47 -8.88 2.39
CA ARG A 147 -18.72 -8.93 3.19
C ARG A 147 -19.93 -9.38 2.37
N ASN A 148 -20.10 -8.80 1.19
CA ASN A 148 -21.31 -8.94 0.38
C ASN A 148 -21.25 -10.14 -0.57
N GLU A 149 -20.07 -10.52 -1.07
CA GLU A 149 -19.89 -11.65 -1.98
C GLU A 149 -19.42 -12.92 -1.24
N CYS A 150 -18.70 -12.78 -0.13
CA CYS A 150 -18.09 -13.89 0.62
C CYS A 150 -18.58 -14.03 2.08
N GLY A 151 -19.59 -13.26 2.48
CA GLY A 151 -20.25 -13.41 3.78
C GLY A 151 -19.42 -12.98 4.99
N TYR A 152 -18.28 -12.31 4.80
CA TYR A 152 -17.44 -11.81 5.88
C TYR A 152 -18.24 -10.87 6.80
N LYS A 153 -18.10 -11.03 8.11
CA LYS A 153 -18.81 -10.20 9.11
C LYS A 153 -17.90 -9.22 9.85
N GLY A 154 -16.59 -9.40 9.75
CA GLY A 154 -15.61 -8.47 10.30
C GLY A 154 -15.41 -7.23 9.41
N THR A 155 -14.34 -6.50 9.71
CA THR A 155 -13.91 -5.27 9.03
C THR A 155 -12.52 -5.48 8.47
N GLN A 156 -12.08 -4.62 7.55
CA GLN A 156 -10.73 -4.71 7.01
C GLN A 156 -9.68 -4.52 8.12
N PRO A 157 -8.85 -5.54 8.45
CA PRO A 157 -7.78 -5.36 9.41
C PRO A 157 -6.64 -4.53 8.81
N TYR A 158 -5.77 -4.00 9.66
CA TYR A 158 -4.54 -3.35 9.25
C TYR A 158 -3.30 -4.06 9.80
N TRP A 159 -2.18 -3.89 9.10
CA TRP A 159 -0.86 -4.36 9.53
C TRP A 159 -0.06 -3.19 10.07
N ASP A 160 0.16 -3.17 11.39
CA ASP A 160 1.03 -2.16 12.00
C ASP A 160 2.51 -2.53 11.80
N TRP A 161 3.16 -1.81 10.88
CA TRP A 161 4.57 -2.01 10.56
C TRP A 161 5.49 -1.76 11.75
N SER A 162 5.10 -0.85 12.65
CA SER A 162 5.94 -0.48 13.80
C SER A 162 6.08 -1.64 14.78
N LEU A 163 5.02 -2.44 14.96
CA LEU A 163 5.06 -3.67 15.76
C LEU A 163 5.90 -4.77 15.09
N SER A 164 5.86 -4.84 13.77
CA SER A 164 6.69 -5.78 13.00
C SER A 164 8.16 -5.37 12.99
N ALA A 165 8.47 -4.06 13.05
CA ALA A 165 9.85 -3.58 13.15
C ALA A 165 10.50 -4.01 14.47
N ILE A 166 9.71 -4.08 15.55
CA ILE A 166 10.13 -4.55 16.88
C ILE A 166 10.24 -6.08 16.89
N SER A 167 9.18 -6.79 16.50
CA SER A 167 9.10 -8.25 16.61
C SER A 167 9.91 -9.00 15.54
N GLY A 168 10.14 -8.38 14.39
CA GLY A 168 10.59 -9.04 13.15
C GLY A 168 9.41 -9.65 12.38
N LEU A 169 9.42 -9.54 11.05
CA LEU A 169 8.34 -9.97 10.16
C LEU A 169 7.99 -11.45 10.33
N LYS A 170 8.99 -12.32 10.44
CA LYS A 170 8.78 -13.77 10.60
C LYS A 170 8.13 -14.16 11.92
N LYS A 171 8.12 -13.27 12.91
CA LYS A 171 7.44 -13.45 14.20
C LYS A 171 6.14 -12.66 14.28
N SER A 172 5.90 -11.75 13.33
CA SER A 172 4.66 -10.98 13.25
C SER A 172 3.49 -11.93 13.01
N PRO A 173 2.35 -11.76 13.70
CA PRO A 173 1.17 -12.60 13.48
C PRO A 173 0.61 -12.50 12.04
N VAL A 174 1.04 -11.48 11.28
CA VAL A 174 0.70 -11.32 9.86
C VAL A 174 1.49 -12.31 8.98
N PHE A 175 2.75 -12.62 9.32
CA PHE A 175 3.68 -13.37 8.46
C PHE A 175 4.41 -14.53 9.15
N ASP A 176 3.92 -15.00 10.30
CA ASP A 176 4.51 -16.13 11.03
C ASP A 176 4.37 -17.49 10.30
N GLY A 177 3.68 -17.52 9.15
CA GLY A 177 3.48 -18.73 8.35
C GLY A 177 2.49 -19.73 8.94
N SER A 178 1.82 -19.38 10.04
CA SER A 178 0.76 -20.18 10.67
C SER A 178 -0.52 -20.19 9.82
N GLU A 179 -1.46 -21.06 10.20
CA GLU A 179 -2.83 -21.09 9.64
C GLU A 179 -3.64 -19.80 9.86
N THR A 180 -3.14 -18.86 10.68
CA THR A 180 -3.77 -17.56 10.95
C THR A 180 -2.93 -16.38 10.47
N SER A 181 -1.96 -16.63 9.60
CA SER A 181 -1.17 -15.60 8.91
C SER A 181 -1.69 -15.38 7.50
N LEU A 182 -1.19 -14.34 6.84
CA LEU A 182 -1.34 -14.18 5.39
C LEU A 182 -0.22 -14.89 4.66
N THR A 183 0.09 -16.13 5.05
CA THR A 183 1.29 -16.90 4.62
C THR A 183 2.58 -16.31 5.19
N GLY A 184 3.63 -17.13 5.26
CA GLY A 184 4.94 -16.72 5.76
C GLY A 184 5.91 -16.27 4.66
N ASP A 185 7.20 -16.49 4.94
CA ASP A 185 8.30 -16.24 4.02
C ASP A 185 8.32 -17.25 2.85
N GLY A 186 9.07 -16.90 1.80
CA GLY A 186 9.28 -17.76 0.64
C GLY A 186 10.37 -18.82 0.84
N GLU A 187 10.41 -19.79 -0.07
CA GLU A 187 11.50 -20.77 -0.21
C GLU A 187 12.86 -20.08 -0.16
N THR A 188 13.81 -20.67 0.57
CA THR A 188 15.08 -19.99 0.84
C THR A 188 15.97 -20.01 -0.39
N ILE A 189 16.37 -18.81 -0.83
CA ILE A 189 17.36 -18.61 -1.88
C ILE A 189 18.52 -17.80 -1.27
N PRO A 190 19.66 -18.47 -0.94
CA PRO A 190 20.76 -17.82 -0.24
C PRO A 190 21.57 -16.89 -1.16
N ASN A 191 22.34 -16.00 -0.54
CA ASN A 191 23.37 -15.19 -1.19
C ASN A 191 22.87 -14.35 -2.38
N ARG A 192 21.68 -13.76 -2.24
CA ARG A 192 21.16 -12.83 -3.23
C ARG A 192 21.72 -11.43 -3.01
N PRO A 193 22.04 -10.69 -4.09
CA PRO A 193 22.41 -9.28 -3.99
C PRO A 193 21.20 -8.41 -3.62
N ASP A 194 21.45 -7.18 -3.21
CA ASP A 194 20.40 -6.21 -2.89
C ASP A 194 19.46 -5.94 -4.08
N ILE A 195 18.22 -5.55 -3.76
CA ILE A 195 17.35 -4.86 -4.72
C ILE A 195 17.90 -3.46 -4.91
N VAL A 196 17.88 -2.96 -6.16
CA VAL A 196 18.42 -1.63 -6.50
C VAL A 196 17.32 -0.81 -7.16
N LEU A 197 16.78 0.17 -6.43
CA LEU A 197 15.73 1.08 -6.93
C LEU A 197 16.32 2.38 -7.47
N GLY A 198 15.63 3.03 -8.40
CA GLY A 198 15.93 4.38 -8.88
C GLY A 198 17.10 4.51 -9.87
N ALA A 199 17.96 3.49 -9.99
CA ALA A 199 19.13 3.50 -10.87
C ALA A 199 18.76 3.69 -12.36
N SER A 200 17.65 3.10 -12.80
CA SER A 200 17.14 3.20 -14.18
C SER A 200 16.49 4.55 -14.49
N SER A 201 16.19 5.36 -13.47
CA SER A 201 15.50 6.65 -13.57
C SER A 201 16.45 7.86 -13.48
N GLY A 202 17.78 7.63 -13.48
CA GLY A 202 18.78 8.71 -13.34
C GLY A 202 18.83 9.32 -11.93
N LEU A 203 18.20 8.68 -10.95
CA LEU A 203 18.26 9.08 -9.54
C LEU A 203 19.36 8.30 -8.81
N PRO A 204 19.88 8.83 -7.68
CA PRO A 204 20.76 8.04 -6.81
C PRO A 204 20.10 6.70 -6.43
N PRO A 205 20.82 5.57 -6.60
CA PRO A 205 20.24 4.26 -6.33
C PRO A 205 19.93 4.06 -4.84
N VAL A 206 18.82 3.41 -4.55
CA VAL A 206 18.47 2.94 -3.20
C VAL A 206 18.68 1.44 -3.14
N TYR A 207 19.58 1.02 -2.24
CA TYR A 207 19.90 -0.39 -2.03
C TYR A 207 19.05 -0.95 -0.90
N LEU A 208 18.29 -2.00 -1.19
CA LEU A 208 17.45 -2.69 -0.21
C LEU A 208 17.98 -4.11 0.01
N PRO A 209 18.39 -4.45 1.25
CA PRO A 209 18.85 -5.80 1.55
C PRO A 209 17.77 -6.85 1.31
N THR A 210 18.13 -7.90 0.59
CA THR A 210 17.27 -9.09 0.47
C THR A 210 17.18 -9.85 1.79
N GLY A 211 16.04 -10.47 2.03
CA GLY A 211 15.87 -11.41 3.14
C GLY A 211 16.45 -12.79 2.84
N ASN A 212 16.04 -13.78 3.64
CA ASN A 212 16.44 -15.18 3.49
C ASN A 212 15.39 -16.05 2.77
N GLY A 213 14.37 -15.42 2.18
CA GLY A 213 13.35 -16.07 1.37
C GLY A 213 13.73 -16.03 -0.11
N GLY A 214 12.79 -15.58 -0.95
CA GLY A 214 12.98 -15.33 -2.38
C GLY A 214 12.17 -16.24 -3.31
N GLY A 215 11.88 -17.46 -2.88
CA GLY A 215 11.07 -18.41 -3.64
C GLY A 215 9.57 -18.36 -3.29
N CYS A 216 8.83 -19.39 -3.73
CA CYS A 216 7.41 -19.53 -3.43
C CYS A 216 7.16 -19.56 -1.93
N ALA A 217 6.05 -18.99 -1.48
CA ALA A 217 5.55 -19.09 -0.12
C ALA A 217 5.63 -20.52 0.46
N LYS A 218 6.30 -20.70 1.61
CA LYS A 218 6.51 -22.03 2.23
C LYS A 218 5.27 -22.61 2.91
N SER A 219 4.53 -21.77 3.64
CA SER A 219 3.49 -22.23 4.57
C SER A 219 2.42 -21.18 4.80
N GLY A 220 1.29 -21.62 5.35
CA GLY A 220 0.14 -20.78 5.65
C GLY A 220 -0.94 -20.87 4.57
N PRO A 221 -2.03 -20.11 4.74
CA PRO A 221 -3.27 -20.34 4.01
C PRO A 221 -3.18 -20.10 2.51
N PHE A 222 -2.29 -19.22 2.07
CA PHE A 222 -2.15 -18.82 0.67
C PHE A 222 -0.90 -19.40 -0.01
N LYS A 223 -0.24 -20.41 0.57
CA LYS A 223 0.97 -21.00 -0.04
C LYS A 223 0.74 -21.55 -1.46
N ASP A 224 -0.47 -22.06 -1.71
CA ASP A 224 -0.88 -22.65 -2.99
C ASP A 224 -1.69 -21.66 -3.86
N MET A 225 -1.72 -20.37 -3.50
CA MET A 225 -2.42 -19.38 -4.31
C MET A 225 -1.69 -19.15 -5.64
N SER A 226 -2.47 -18.84 -6.68
CA SER A 226 -1.93 -18.43 -7.98
C SER A 226 -1.95 -16.91 -8.10
N VAL A 227 -0.80 -16.31 -8.40
CA VAL A 227 -0.66 -14.95 -8.88
C VAL A 227 -0.80 -15.01 -10.40
N ASN A 228 -1.91 -14.48 -10.95
CA ASN A 228 -2.26 -14.69 -12.36
C ASN A 228 -1.83 -13.57 -13.32
N LEU A 229 -1.58 -12.36 -12.80
CA LEU A 229 -1.22 -11.16 -13.56
C LEU A 229 0.22 -10.72 -13.29
N GLY A 230 0.75 -9.84 -14.13
CA GLY A 230 2.14 -9.38 -14.04
C GLY A 230 3.16 -10.48 -14.32
N PRO A 231 4.47 -10.21 -14.22
CA PRO A 231 5.03 -8.94 -13.75
C PRO A 231 4.92 -7.82 -14.80
N ALA A 232 4.76 -6.59 -14.32
CA ALA A 232 4.74 -5.37 -15.14
C ALA A 232 6.04 -4.57 -14.98
N ALA A 233 6.59 -4.52 -13.77
CA ALA A 233 7.86 -3.89 -13.44
C ALA A 233 8.35 -4.46 -12.09
N LEU A 234 8.73 -5.74 -12.11
CA LEU A 234 9.15 -6.47 -10.92
C LEU A 234 10.64 -6.25 -10.66
N ASP A 235 10.97 -5.61 -9.55
CA ASP A 235 12.36 -5.40 -9.13
C ASP A 235 12.96 -6.69 -8.56
N LEU A 236 14.02 -7.18 -9.21
CA LEU A 236 14.75 -8.39 -8.87
C LEU A 236 16.11 -8.08 -8.22
N PRO A 237 16.62 -9.01 -7.40
CA PRO A 237 17.98 -8.94 -6.85
C PRO A 237 19.03 -8.65 -7.92
N GLY A 238 19.88 -7.65 -7.66
CA GLY A 238 20.94 -7.23 -8.56
C GLY A 238 20.56 -6.09 -9.50
N GLY A 239 19.39 -5.46 -9.29
CA GLY A 239 18.94 -4.28 -10.05
C GLY A 239 18.35 -4.61 -11.42
N ILE A 240 17.88 -5.84 -11.61
CA ILE A 240 17.19 -6.26 -12.83
C ILE A 240 15.70 -5.97 -12.65
N VAL A 241 15.06 -5.40 -13.68
CA VAL A 241 13.60 -5.21 -13.69
C VAL A 241 13.00 -6.18 -14.70
N GLU A 242 12.12 -7.07 -14.23
CA GLU A 242 11.36 -7.98 -15.10
C GLU A 242 10.02 -7.34 -15.48
N ALA A 243 9.76 -7.24 -16.78
CA ALA A 243 8.52 -6.70 -17.31
C ALA A 243 8.02 -7.56 -18.47
N ARG A 244 6.75 -7.95 -18.43
CA ARG A 244 6.12 -8.62 -19.58
C ARG A 244 5.59 -7.61 -20.59
N PRO A 245 5.54 -7.98 -21.89
CA PRO A 245 4.93 -7.13 -22.93
C PRO A 245 3.47 -6.75 -22.64
N ASN A 246 2.68 -7.69 -22.10
CA ASN A 246 1.34 -7.43 -21.61
C ASN A 246 1.14 -8.10 -20.24
N PRO A 247 1.20 -7.32 -19.14
CA PRO A 247 1.05 -7.85 -17.78
C PRO A 247 -0.41 -8.20 -17.43
N LEU A 248 -1.41 -7.81 -18.25
CA LEU A 248 -2.80 -8.26 -18.11
C LEU A 248 -3.05 -9.67 -18.66
N ASN A 249 -2.08 -10.26 -19.36
CA ASN A 249 -2.22 -11.62 -19.87
C ASN A 249 -2.07 -12.68 -18.78
N TYR A 250 -2.72 -13.83 -18.96
CA TYR A 250 -2.65 -14.96 -18.03
C TYR A 250 -1.22 -15.49 -17.83
N ASN A 251 -0.76 -15.50 -16.59
CA ASN A 251 0.56 -15.99 -16.17
C ASN A 251 0.53 -16.52 -14.74
N PRO A 252 -0.08 -17.71 -14.54
CA PRO A 252 -0.21 -18.30 -13.22
C PRO A 252 1.16 -18.72 -12.68
N ARG A 253 1.45 -18.27 -11.46
CA ARG A 253 2.67 -18.64 -10.71
C ARG A 253 2.39 -18.54 -9.21
N CYS A 254 3.27 -19.12 -8.41
CA CYS A 254 3.15 -19.02 -6.95
C CYS A 254 3.37 -17.58 -6.46
N LEU A 255 2.74 -17.22 -5.34
CA LEU A 255 3.16 -16.07 -4.54
C LEU A 255 4.58 -16.31 -4.03
N LYS A 256 5.49 -15.36 -4.26
CA LYS A 256 6.85 -15.38 -3.69
C LYS A 256 7.00 -14.29 -2.65
N ARG A 257 7.73 -14.58 -1.57
CA ARG A 257 8.10 -13.57 -0.56
C ARG A 257 9.57 -13.67 -0.18
N ASP A 258 10.09 -12.54 0.23
CA ASP A 258 11.42 -12.40 0.76
C ASP A 258 11.42 -11.41 1.92
N LEU A 259 10.89 -11.85 3.05
CA LEU A 259 10.63 -10.96 4.19
C LEU A 259 11.93 -10.32 4.69
N SER A 260 11.99 -8.98 4.63
CA SER A 260 13.18 -8.18 4.98
C SER A 260 12.92 -7.27 6.19
N ASP A 261 13.35 -7.74 7.37
CA ASP A 261 13.30 -6.96 8.61
C ASP A 261 14.11 -5.65 8.48
N ALA A 262 15.20 -5.67 7.71
CA ALA A 262 16.05 -4.50 7.49
C ALA A 262 15.28 -3.38 6.76
N VAL A 263 14.51 -3.74 5.72
CA VAL A 263 13.67 -2.78 4.98
C VAL A 263 12.56 -2.25 5.89
N ASN A 264 11.85 -3.13 6.61
CA ASN A 264 10.78 -2.70 7.50
C ASN A 264 11.29 -1.77 8.62
N ARG A 265 12.39 -2.13 9.30
CA ARG A 265 12.99 -1.31 10.36
C ARG A 265 13.51 0.03 9.87
N ARG A 266 14.01 0.11 8.63
CA ARG A 266 14.54 1.34 8.08
C ARG A 266 13.44 2.34 7.73
N TYR A 267 12.38 1.86 7.08
CA TYR A 267 11.42 2.74 6.41
C TYR A 267 10.06 2.81 7.08
N ALA A 268 9.66 1.79 7.85
CA ALA A 268 8.32 1.67 8.42
C ALA A 268 8.34 1.30 9.92
N ASN A 269 9.30 1.85 10.67
CA ASN A 269 9.31 1.77 12.13
C ASN A 269 8.40 2.85 12.77
N ALA A 270 8.28 2.85 14.10
CA ALA A 270 7.47 3.82 14.84
C ALA A 270 7.88 5.27 14.57
N THR A 271 9.17 5.56 14.54
CA THR A 271 9.72 6.89 14.24
C THR A 271 9.32 7.37 12.84
N SER A 272 9.42 6.51 11.84
CA SER A 272 9.05 6.83 10.46
C SER A 272 7.56 7.15 10.34
N VAL A 273 6.70 6.36 10.99
CA VAL A 273 5.26 6.61 11.04
C VAL A 273 4.96 7.93 11.75
N LEU A 274 5.56 8.17 12.92
CA LEU A 274 5.37 9.40 13.69
C LEU A 274 5.81 10.63 12.90
N ASN A 275 6.98 10.55 12.25
CA ASN A 275 7.48 11.63 11.41
C ASN A 275 6.55 11.90 10.24
N ASN A 276 5.96 10.87 9.62
CA ASN A 276 4.97 11.07 8.55
C ASN A 276 3.68 11.72 9.04
N ILE A 277 3.32 11.59 10.32
CA ILE A 277 2.12 12.22 10.90
C ILE A 277 2.41 13.66 11.36
N LEU A 278 3.57 13.92 11.95
CA LEU A 278 3.82 15.18 12.65
C LEU A 278 4.64 16.21 11.85
N GLN A 279 5.48 15.78 10.90
CA GLN A 279 6.37 16.71 10.18
C GLN A 279 5.73 17.37 8.94
N PRO A 280 4.91 16.68 8.14
CA PRO A 280 4.28 17.30 6.98
C PRO A 280 3.39 18.50 7.30
N LYS A 281 3.60 19.59 6.56
CA LYS A 281 2.87 20.86 6.74
C LYS A 281 1.54 20.89 5.99
N ASN A 282 1.41 20.09 4.95
CA ASN A 282 0.26 20.01 4.05
C ASN A 282 0.15 18.59 3.48
N VAL A 283 -0.92 18.32 2.72
CA VAL A 283 -1.17 16.99 2.17
C VAL A 283 -0.15 16.58 1.10
N TYR A 284 0.43 17.53 0.35
CA TYR A 284 1.48 17.24 -0.62
C TYR A 284 2.74 16.71 0.07
N ASP A 285 3.24 17.41 1.09
CA ASP A 285 4.39 16.96 1.87
C ASP A 285 4.09 15.59 2.52
N PHE A 286 2.85 15.40 3.01
CA PHE A 286 2.43 14.18 3.68
C PHE A 286 2.46 12.97 2.74
N GLN A 287 1.84 13.08 1.57
CA GLN A 287 1.78 11.98 0.61
C GLN A 287 3.14 11.73 -0.05
N MET A 288 3.95 12.77 -0.27
CA MET A 288 5.29 12.63 -0.85
C MET A 288 6.26 11.96 0.13
N GLN A 289 6.22 12.33 1.41
CA GLN A 289 6.99 11.63 2.45
C GLN A 289 6.53 10.18 2.60
N MET A 290 5.21 9.93 2.56
CA MET A 290 4.64 8.59 2.70
C MET A 290 5.10 7.64 1.59
N GLN A 291 5.16 8.13 0.35
CA GLN A 291 5.57 7.38 -0.84
C GLN A 291 7.09 7.39 -1.06
N GLY A 292 7.84 8.21 -0.31
CA GLY A 292 9.27 8.42 -0.51
C GLY A 292 9.54 9.49 -1.57
N VAL A 293 10.20 10.58 -1.17
CA VAL A 293 10.54 11.69 -2.07
C VAL A 293 11.66 11.26 -3.01
N PRO A 294 11.46 11.27 -4.35
CA PRO A 294 12.48 10.82 -5.29
C PRO A 294 13.83 11.53 -5.09
N GLY A 295 14.91 10.75 -5.08
CA GLY A 295 16.28 11.25 -4.90
C GLY A 295 16.75 11.43 -3.45
N THR A 296 15.89 11.23 -2.45
CA THR A 296 16.28 11.35 -1.04
C THR A 296 16.92 10.09 -0.45
N GLY A 297 16.81 8.95 -1.13
CA GLY A 297 17.19 7.65 -0.57
C GLY A 297 16.16 7.03 0.38
N ASP A 298 15.03 7.72 0.58
CA ASP A 298 13.89 7.26 1.37
C ASP A 298 12.74 6.82 0.45
N ILE A 299 12.18 5.63 0.72
CA ILE A 299 11.04 5.06 -0.01
C ILE A 299 9.71 5.20 0.77
N GLY A 300 9.76 5.88 1.91
CA GLY A 300 8.61 6.15 2.78
C GLY A 300 8.03 4.90 3.43
N ILE A 301 7.02 5.11 4.28
CA ILE A 301 6.31 4.03 4.96
C ILE A 301 5.49 3.16 3.97
N HIS A 302 5.08 3.72 2.83
CA HIS A 302 4.40 2.99 1.74
C HIS A 302 5.36 2.03 1.05
N GLY A 303 6.48 2.54 0.51
CA GLY A 303 7.50 1.69 -0.10
C GLY A 303 8.10 0.71 0.89
N GLY A 304 8.39 1.15 2.12
CA GLY A 304 8.89 0.30 3.20
C GLY A 304 7.99 -0.88 3.53
N GLY A 305 6.66 -0.67 3.54
CA GLY A 305 5.69 -1.75 3.70
C GLY A 305 5.74 -2.76 2.56
N HIS A 306 5.67 -2.30 1.30
CA HIS A 306 5.72 -3.17 0.12
C HIS A 306 7.03 -3.94 0.01
N TYR A 307 8.17 -3.26 -0.07
CA TYR A 307 9.47 -3.89 -0.30
C TYR A 307 9.97 -4.73 0.87
N SER A 308 9.38 -4.58 2.06
CA SER A 308 9.68 -5.49 3.18
C SER A 308 9.03 -6.88 3.02
N LEU A 309 8.01 -7.02 2.17
CA LEU A 309 7.46 -8.32 1.79
C LEU A 309 8.39 -9.06 0.81
N GLY A 310 9.07 -8.30 -0.05
CA GLY A 310 9.93 -8.82 -1.10
C GLY A 310 9.19 -9.69 -2.11
N GLY A 311 9.94 -10.35 -2.99
CA GLY A 311 9.40 -11.38 -3.88
C GLY A 311 8.43 -10.83 -4.94
N ASP A 312 7.42 -11.63 -5.28
CA ASP A 312 6.54 -11.44 -6.44
C ASP A 312 5.08 -11.73 -6.02
N PRO A 313 4.19 -10.71 -6.03
CA PRO A 313 4.37 -9.38 -6.63
C PRO A 313 4.81 -8.27 -5.64
N GLY A 314 5.36 -8.60 -4.46
CA GLY A 314 5.70 -7.60 -3.43
C GLY A 314 6.66 -6.50 -3.91
N ASN A 315 7.56 -6.81 -4.84
CA ASN A 315 8.49 -5.86 -5.48
C ASN A 315 7.98 -5.32 -6.83
N ASP A 316 6.68 -5.44 -7.14
CA ASP A 316 6.10 -4.93 -8.39
C ASP A 316 5.02 -3.90 -8.06
N VAL A 317 5.31 -2.62 -8.34
CA VAL A 317 4.41 -1.49 -8.01
C VAL A 317 3.04 -1.64 -8.65
N PHE A 318 2.93 -2.31 -9.80
CA PHE A 318 1.67 -2.44 -10.54
C PHE A 318 0.82 -3.59 -10.03
N THR A 319 1.46 -4.70 -9.67
CA THR A 319 0.78 -5.95 -9.33
C THR A 319 0.82 -6.31 -7.85
N SER A 320 1.33 -5.42 -6.99
CA SER A 320 1.37 -5.59 -5.54
C SER A 320 0.04 -6.02 -4.87
N PRO A 321 -1.18 -5.67 -5.34
CA PRO A 321 -2.42 -6.23 -4.78
C PRO A 321 -2.57 -7.74 -4.94
N GLY A 322 -1.73 -8.37 -5.77
CA GLY A 322 -1.65 -9.82 -5.90
C GLY A 322 -1.07 -10.50 -4.65
N ASP A 323 -0.39 -9.77 -3.76
CA ASP A 323 -0.10 -10.23 -2.41
C ASP A 323 -1.29 -9.89 -1.47
N PRO A 324 -1.92 -10.87 -0.79
CA PRO A 324 -3.03 -10.61 0.13
C PRO A 324 -2.71 -9.62 1.28
N ALA A 325 -1.44 -9.41 1.60
CA ALA A 325 -1.00 -8.45 2.60
C ALA A 325 -1.15 -6.99 2.15
N PHE A 326 -1.30 -6.72 0.85
CA PHE A 326 -1.54 -5.40 0.29
C PHE A 326 -2.70 -4.68 1.01
N TYR A 327 -3.80 -5.39 1.25
CA TYR A 327 -5.01 -4.80 1.82
C TYR A 327 -4.86 -4.46 3.32
N LEU A 328 -4.02 -5.19 4.05
CA LEU A 328 -3.67 -4.83 5.44
C LEU A 328 -2.67 -3.67 5.46
N HIS A 329 -1.71 -3.67 4.54
CA HIS A 329 -0.76 -2.57 4.36
C HIS A 329 -1.51 -1.27 4.03
N HIS A 330 -2.40 -1.27 3.03
CA HIS A 330 -3.15 -0.06 2.65
C HIS A 330 -4.23 0.34 3.65
N SER A 331 -4.74 -0.59 4.47
CA SER A 331 -5.56 -0.22 5.63
C SER A 331 -4.74 0.52 6.70
N MET A 332 -3.44 0.22 6.85
CA MET A 332 -2.52 0.97 7.72
C MET A 332 -2.11 2.32 7.09
N ILE A 333 -1.90 2.39 5.77
CA ILE A 333 -1.71 3.67 5.05
C ILE A 333 -2.89 4.60 5.30
N ASP A 334 -4.11 4.07 5.15
CA ASP A 334 -5.33 4.82 5.41
C ASP A 334 -5.47 5.22 6.89
N ARG A 335 -5.08 4.35 7.84
CA ARG A 335 -5.03 4.68 9.27
C ARG A 335 -4.09 5.86 9.52
N VAL A 336 -2.89 5.87 8.96
CA VAL A 336 -1.91 6.96 9.15
C VAL A 336 -2.44 8.26 8.56
N TRP A 337 -3.07 8.22 7.38
CA TRP A 337 -3.73 9.38 6.80
C TRP A 337 -4.91 9.87 7.65
N TRP A 338 -5.74 8.95 8.15
CA TRP A 338 -6.85 9.27 9.04
C TRP A 338 -6.37 9.95 10.33
N ILE A 339 -5.32 9.44 11.00
CA ILE A 339 -4.73 10.09 12.18
C ILE A 339 -4.28 11.51 11.82
N TRP A 340 -3.54 11.67 10.71
CA TRP A 340 -3.08 12.99 10.25
C TRP A 340 -4.27 13.93 10.00
N GLN A 341 -5.34 13.45 9.36
CA GLN A 341 -6.55 14.24 9.14
C GLN A 341 -7.22 14.67 10.44
N MET A 342 -7.25 13.80 11.46
CA MET A 342 -7.90 14.08 12.74
C MET A 342 -7.17 15.10 13.61
N LEU A 343 -5.90 15.40 13.34
CA LEU A 343 -5.19 16.49 14.05
C LEU A 343 -5.73 17.89 13.70
N ASP A 344 -6.31 18.07 12.50
CA ASP A 344 -7.03 19.28 12.10
C ASP A 344 -8.06 18.97 11.00
N PRO A 345 -9.23 18.41 11.35
CA PRO A 345 -10.23 17.99 10.37
C PRO A 345 -10.79 19.13 9.52
N LYS A 346 -10.75 20.37 10.03
CA LYS A 346 -11.28 21.54 9.31
C LYS A 346 -10.42 21.81 8.08
N GLU A 347 -9.10 21.79 8.22
CA GLU A 347 -8.17 22.02 7.12
C GLU A 347 -7.86 20.74 6.32
N ARG A 348 -7.71 19.59 7.00
CA ARG A 348 -7.17 18.35 6.42
C ARG A 348 -8.21 17.41 5.81
N VAL A 349 -9.49 17.59 6.15
CA VAL A 349 -10.61 16.88 5.53
C VAL A 349 -11.41 17.82 4.63
N ASN A 350 -11.76 19.01 5.15
CA ASN A 350 -12.69 19.93 4.51
C ASN A 350 -12.03 21.17 3.90
N GLY A 351 -10.71 21.34 4.10
CA GLY A 351 -10.00 22.54 3.67
C GLY A 351 -9.78 22.56 2.16
N LYS A 352 -9.60 23.77 1.62
CA LYS A 352 -9.34 24.01 0.19
C LYS A 352 -8.07 23.31 -0.34
N ASN A 353 -7.15 22.99 0.56
CA ASN A 353 -5.86 22.35 0.26
C ASN A 353 -5.80 20.90 0.79
N ALA A 354 -6.94 20.29 1.09
CA ALA A 354 -7.01 18.89 1.56
C ALA A 354 -6.61 17.87 0.47
N VAL A 355 -6.49 18.31 -0.78
CA VAL A 355 -6.00 17.56 -1.94
C VAL A 355 -4.98 18.40 -2.69
N GLN A 356 -3.83 17.84 -3.03
CA GLN A 356 -2.76 18.51 -3.78
C GLN A 356 -1.97 17.51 -4.64
N GLY A 357 -1.38 17.97 -5.73
CA GLY A 357 -0.72 17.15 -6.75
C GLY A 357 -1.49 17.17 -8.07
N THR A 358 -1.06 16.35 -9.02
CA THR A 358 -1.69 16.23 -10.34
C THR A 358 -2.20 14.80 -10.58
N ASN A 359 -2.78 14.54 -11.75
CA ASN A 359 -3.46 13.30 -12.08
C ASN A 359 -2.56 12.26 -12.78
N THR A 360 -1.27 12.54 -12.91
CA THR A 360 -0.27 11.67 -13.54
C THR A 360 0.93 11.48 -12.61
N PHE A 361 1.52 10.29 -12.64
CA PHE A 361 2.65 9.91 -11.80
C PHE A 361 3.77 10.94 -11.88
N LEU A 362 4.09 11.60 -10.76
CA LEU A 362 5.09 12.69 -10.69
C LEU A 362 4.87 13.81 -11.70
N ASP A 363 3.62 14.04 -12.11
CA ASP A 363 3.23 14.98 -13.17
C ASP A 363 3.88 14.67 -14.53
N MET A 364 4.06 13.38 -14.85
CA MET A 364 4.67 12.91 -16.10
C MET A 364 3.74 11.98 -16.89
N PRO A 365 3.20 12.42 -18.04
CA PRO A 365 3.26 13.78 -18.59
C PRO A 365 2.49 14.78 -17.71
N PRO A 366 2.73 16.10 -17.84
CA PRO A 366 2.00 17.09 -17.05
C PRO A 366 0.49 16.99 -17.20
N SER A 367 -0.23 17.14 -16.11
CA SER A 367 -1.70 17.07 -16.07
C SER A 367 -2.30 18.15 -15.18
N ALA A 368 -3.63 18.26 -15.18
CA ALA A 368 -4.31 19.21 -14.32
C ALA A 368 -4.10 18.87 -12.83
N ASN A 369 -4.07 19.91 -11.98
CA ASN A 369 -4.10 19.74 -10.55
C ASN A 369 -5.33 18.95 -10.13
N THR A 370 -5.14 17.96 -9.27
CA THR A 370 -6.25 17.18 -8.73
C THR A 370 -7.14 18.06 -7.85
N THR A 371 -8.45 17.96 -8.01
CA THR A 371 -9.43 18.68 -7.19
C THR A 371 -10.37 17.72 -6.49
N VAL A 372 -11.02 18.17 -5.41
CA VAL A 372 -12.08 17.40 -4.73
C VAL A 372 -13.29 17.07 -5.63
N ASN A 373 -13.42 17.73 -6.79
CA ASN A 373 -14.48 17.48 -7.77
C ASN A 373 -14.08 16.48 -8.86
N ASP A 374 -12.83 16.02 -8.87
CA ASP A 374 -12.38 15.00 -9.80
C ASP A 374 -13.00 13.65 -9.43
N SER A 375 -13.15 12.78 -10.43
CA SER A 375 -13.72 11.46 -10.28
C SER A 375 -12.62 10.41 -10.13
N ILE A 376 -12.82 9.48 -9.20
CA ILE A 376 -12.11 8.21 -9.14
C ILE A 376 -13.05 7.14 -9.66
N ASP A 377 -12.66 6.46 -10.74
CA ASP A 377 -13.37 5.29 -11.27
C ASP A 377 -12.50 4.05 -11.11
N ILE A 378 -12.96 3.10 -10.31
CA ILE A 378 -12.31 1.79 -10.11
C ILE A 378 -13.01 0.69 -10.92
N ALA A 379 -13.67 1.06 -12.01
CA ALA A 379 -14.23 0.15 -13.01
C ALA A 379 -15.08 -0.97 -12.38
N TRP A 380 -14.76 -2.23 -12.66
CA TRP A 380 -15.57 -3.40 -12.34
C TRP A 380 -15.60 -3.79 -10.86
N ILE A 381 -14.81 -3.13 -10.00
CA ILE A 381 -14.76 -3.44 -8.57
C ILE A 381 -15.61 -2.50 -7.70
N GLY A 382 -16.00 -1.31 -8.19
CA GLY A 382 -16.78 -0.37 -7.36
C GLY A 382 -17.45 0.82 -8.07
N GLY A 383 -17.03 1.15 -9.30
CA GLY A 383 -17.56 2.27 -10.09
C GLY A 383 -16.98 3.65 -9.72
N GLU A 384 -17.63 4.71 -10.19
CA GLU A 384 -17.15 6.09 -10.06
C GLU A 384 -17.62 6.79 -8.77
N ARG A 385 -16.72 7.53 -8.12
CA ARG A 385 -17.00 8.43 -6.98
C ARG A 385 -16.20 9.73 -7.09
N LYS A 386 -16.74 10.83 -6.56
CA LYS A 386 -16.00 12.10 -6.46
C LYS A 386 -15.05 12.07 -5.28
N ILE A 387 -13.87 12.68 -5.42
CA ILE A 387 -12.87 12.73 -4.34
C ILE A 387 -13.46 13.33 -3.05
N LYS A 388 -14.29 14.37 -3.14
CA LYS A 388 -14.97 14.98 -1.98
C LYS A 388 -15.78 13.97 -1.15
N ASP A 389 -16.33 12.93 -1.77
CA ASP A 389 -17.14 11.91 -1.10
C ASP A 389 -16.25 10.85 -0.42
N LEU A 390 -14.93 10.90 -0.62
CA LEU A 390 -13.95 9.94 -0.15
C LEU A 390 -12.97 10.53 0.90
N MET A 391 -13.10 11.81 1.23
CA MET A 391 -12.16 12.51 2.11
C MET A 391 -12.33 12.16 3.60
N SER A 392 -13.51 11.70 4.02
CA SER A 392 -13.81 11.37 5.41
C SER A 392 -14.26 9.92 5.54
N THR A 393 -13.73 9.20 6.53
CA THR A 393 -14.14 7.82 6.84
C THR A 393 -15.55 7.73 7.45
N LEU A 394 -16.18 8.88 7.74
CA LEU A 394 -17.50 9.00 8.38
C LEU A 394 -18.56 9.62 7.44
N SER A 395 -18.27 9.76 6.14
CA SER A 395 -19.24 10.29 5.18
C SER A 395 -19.12 9.61 3.81
N GLY A 396 -20.01 9.98 2.88
CA GLY A 396 -20.06 9.38 1.56
C GLY A 396 -20.39 7.88 1.66
N PRO A 397 -19.64 6.99 1.00
CA PRO A 397 -19.85 5.55 1.12
C PRO A 397 -19.30 4.97 2.43
N PHE A 398 -18.53 5.74 3.22
CA PHE A 398 -17.78 5.24 4.35
C PHE A 398 -18.52 5.40 5.68
N CYS A 399 -18.31 4.43 6.56
CA CYS A 399 -18.68 4.54 7.96
C CYS A 399 -17.77 3.67 8.83
N TYR A 400 -16.53 4.12 9.03
CA TYR A 400 -15.55 3.40 9.83
C TYR A 400 -14.55 4.31 10.55
N VAL A 401 -13.92 3.75 11.58
CA VAL A 401 -12.80 4.31 12.35
C VAL A 401 -11.73 3.26 12.59
N TYR A 402 -10.59 3.68 13.11
CA TYR A 402 -9.46 2.82 13.48
C TYR A 402 -9.30 2.74 14.99
N LEU A 403 -9.05 1.53 15.51
CA LEU A 403 -8.71 1.29 16.91
C LEU A 403 -7.43 0.45 17.03
#